data_AF-A0A140IDZ6-F1
#
_entry.id   AF-A0A140IDZ6-F1
#
_cell.length_a   1.000
_cell.length_b   1.000
_cell.length_c   1.000
_cell.angle_alpha   90.00
_cell.angle_beta   90.00
_cell.angle_gamma   90.00
#
_symmetry.space_group_name_H-M   'P 1'
#
loop_
_entity.id
_entity.type
_entity.pdbx_description
1 polymer ?
#
loop_
_entity_poly.entity_id
_entity_poly.type
_entity_poly.pdbx_seq_one_letter_code
_entity_poly.pdbx_strand_id
1 'polypeptide(L)' 'MELECGRTYVIRLCSGELREWRFDGRDARGLAWWRDVETGLGFSEAGLLYAWEILPAGEGDG' A
#
# COMPACT_ATOMS: atom_id res chain seq x y z
N MET A 1 9.36 -8.58 -2.44
CA MET A 1 8.52 -8.50 -1.23
C MET A 1 7.18 -9.14 -1.59
N GLU A 2 6.84 -10.25 -0.93
CA GLU A 2 5.54 -10.90 -1.16
C GLU A 2 4.50 -10.17 -0.29
N LEU A 3 3.45 -9.64 -0.91
CA LEU A 3 2.41 -8.90 -0.19
C LEU A 3 1.38 -9.89 0.36
N GLU A 4 1.10 -9.76 1.65
CA GLU A 4 0.18 -10.63 2.39
C GLU A 4 -1.18 -9.98 2.50
N CYS A 5 -2.21 -10.65 1.97
CA CYS A 5 -3.57 -10.13 2.03
C CYS A 5 -4.02 -9.99 3.49
N GLY A 6 -4.65 -8.86 3.80
CA GLY A 6 -5.03 -8.50 5.15
C GLY A 6 -3.96 -7.78 5.95
N ARG A 7 -2.72 -7.65 5.45
CA ARG A 7 -1.63 -6.95 6.13
C ARG A 7 -1.61 -5.46 5.77
N THR A 8 -1.30 -4.62 6.75
CA THR A 8 -1.11 -3.18 6.57
C THR A 8 0.36 -2.87 6.30
N TYR A 9 0.59 -2.01 5.33
CA TYR A 9 1.91 -1.55 4.92
C TYR A 9 1.98 -0.03 4.99
N VAL A 10 3.13 0.48 5.39
CA VAL A 10 3.39 1.92 5.36
C VAL A 10 3.88 2.28 3.97
N ILE A 11 3.24 3.26 3.37
CA ILE A 11 3.46 3.70 2.00
C ILE A 11 3.95 5.12 2.03
N ARG A 12 5.01 5.40 1.29
CA ARG A 12 5.49 6.77 1.09
C ARG A 12 5.04 7.26 -0.27
N LEU A 13 4.28 8.35 -0.28
CA LEU A 13 3.93 9.06 -1.50
C LEU A 13 5.11 9.90 -1.99
N CYS A 14 5.13 10.18 -3.30
CA CYS A 14 6.12 11.08 -3.90
C CYS A 14 6.17 12.47 -3.22
N SER A 15 5.06 12.96 -2.66
CA SER A 15 5.01 14.20 -1.88
C SER A 15 5.75 14.14 -0.54
N GLY A 16 6.21 12.96 -0.11
CA GLY A 16 6.84 12.72 1.19
C GLY A 16 5.87 12.33 2.30
N GLU A 17 4.58 12.32 2.02
CA GLU A 17 3.55 11.91 2.99
C GLU A 17 3.56 10.38 3.18
N LEU A 18 3.43 9.96 4.44
CA LEU A 18 3.34 8.56 4.82
C LEU A 18 1.88 8.19 5.02
N ARG A 19 1.47 7.07 4.43
CA ARG A 19 0.11 6.54 4.47
C ARG A 19 0.13 5.09 4.91
N GLU A 20 -0.93 4.63 5.56
CA GLU A 20 -1.08 3.23 5.94
C GLU A 20 -2.12 2.56 5.06
N TRP A 21 -1.68 1.63 4.21
CA TRP A 21 -2.55 0.92 3.28
C TRP A 21 -2.59 -0.56 3.60
N ARG A 22 -3.80 -1.09 3.77
CA ARG A 22 -4.03 -2.52 3.90
C ARG A 22 -4.10 -3.15 2.51
N PHE A 23 -3.28 -4.17 2.28
CA PHE A 23 -3.34 -4.96 1.05
C PHE A 23 -4.55 -5.89 1.11
N ASP A 24 -5.51 -5.72 0.20
CA ASP A 24 -6.73 -6.53 0.16
C ASP A 24 -6.54 -7.78 -0.73
N GLY A 25 -5.60 -7.72 -1.68
CA GLY A 25 -5.28 -8.82 -2.58
C GLY A 25 -5.00 -8.33 -4.00
N ARG A 26 -5.02 -9.23 -4.98
CA ARG A 26 -4.97 -8.86 -6.40
C ARG A 26 -6.30 -9.20 -7.08
N ASP A 27 -6.71 -8.34 -7.99
CA ASP A 27 -7.88 -8.58 -8.84
C ASP A 27 -7.63 -9.72 -9.85
N ALA A 28 -8.68 -10.16 -10.55
CA ALA A 28 -8.58 -11.08 -11.68
C ALA A 28 -7.64 -10.57 -12.80
N ARG A 29 -7.42 -9.25 -12.88
CA ARG A 29 -6.47 -8.62 -13.81
C ARG A 29 -5.03 -8.59 -13.30
N GLY A 30 -4.76 -9.08 -12.08
CA GLY A 30 -3.44 -9.07 -11.44
C GLY A 30 -3.05 -7.74 -10.80
N LEU A 31 -3.94 -6.75 -10.76
CA LEU A 31 -3.71 -5.45 -10.10
C LEU A 31 -3.84 -5.59 -8.58
N ALA A 32 -2.88 -5.02 -7.81
CA ALA A 32 -3.02 -4.96 -6.37
C ALA A 32 -4.14 -4.00 -5.95
N TRP A 33 -4.95 -4.47 -5.01
CA TRP A 33 -5.97 -3.71 -4.32
C TRP A 33 -5.48 -3.34 -2.92
N TRP A 34 -5.70 -2.07 -2.60
CA TRP A 34 -5.27 -1.43 -1.38
C TRP A 34 -6.47 -0.76 -0.74
N ARG A 35 -6.45 -0.67 0.58
CA ARG A 35 -7.43 0.07 1.36
C ARG A 35 -6.72 1.03 2.28
N ASP A 36 -6.99 2.30 2.11
CA ASP A 36 -6.49 3.33 2.99
C ASP A 36 -7.09 3.13 4.38
N VAL A 37 -6.24 2.94 5.39
CA VAL A 37 -6.70 2.68 6.77
C VAL A 37 -7.22 3.97 7.41
N GLU A 38 -6.70 5.13 7.01
CA GLU A 38 -7.08 6.43 7.58
C GLU A 38 -8.47 6.88 7.12
N THR A 39 -8.76 6.73 5.82
CA THR A 39 -10.02 7.18 5.19
C THR A 39 -11.01 6.04 4.96
N GLY A 40 -10.55 4.78 5.01
CA GLY A 40 -11.36 3.60 4.73
C GLY A 40 -11.63 3.35 3.24
N LEU A 41 -11.02 4.15 2.35
CA LEU A 41 -11.26 4.07 0.91
C LEU A 41 -10.44 2.97 0.25
N GLY A 42 -11.10 2.11 -0.53
CA GLY A 42 -10.46 1.08 -1.35
C GLY A 42 -10.09 1.61 -2.73
N PHE A 43 -8.87 1.34 -3.18
CA PHE A 43 -8.38 1.69 -4.52
C PHE A 43 -7.43 0.62 -5.05
N SER A 44 -7.17 0.66 -6.36
CA SER A 44 -6.20 -0.22 -7.01
C SER A 44 -4.98 0.57 -7.47
N GLU A 45 -3.87 -0.10 -7.77
CA GLU A 45 -2.66 0.55 -8.29
C GLU A 45 -2.92 1.41 -9.54
N ALA A 46 -3.89 1.02 -10.37
CA ALA A 46 -4.28 1.75 -11.57
C ALA A 46 -4.99 3.08 -11.28
N GLY A 47 -5.52 3.27 -10.06
CA GLY A 47 -6.19 4.50 -9.64
C GLY A 47 -5.25 5.57 -9.11
N LEU A 48 -3.98 5.23 -8.84
CA LEU A 48 -3.00 6.18 -8.34
C LEU A 48 -2.38 6.96 -9.50
N LEU A 49 -2.63 8.27 -9.50
CA LEU A 49 -2.03 9.21 -10.44
C LEU A 49 -0.60 9.62 -10.05
N TYR A 50 -0.08 9.10 -8.94
CA TYR A 50 1.19 9.49 -8.35
C TYR A 50 2.07 8.27 -8.06
N ALA A 51 3.38 8.46 -8.08
CA ALA A 51 4.34 7.45 -7.65
C ALA A 51 4.28 7.25 -6.12
N TRP A 52 4.42 6.00 -5.70
CA TRP A 52 4.37 5.56 -4.31
C TRP A 52 5.32 4.38 -4.12
N GLU A 53 5.81 4.20 -2.91
CA GLU A 53 6.68 3.08 -2.54
C GLU A 53 6.23 2.48 -1.20
N ILE A 54 6.33 1.15 -1.10
CA ILE A 54 6.10 0.44 0.16
C ILE A 54 7.36 0.58 1.00
N LEU A 55 7.24 1.19 2.17
CA LEU A 55 8.32 1.21 3.13
C LEU A 55 8.45 -0.17 3.78
N PRO A 56 9.68 -0.68 3.96
CA PRO A 56 9.89 -1.90 4.72
C PRO A 56 9.31 -1.68 6.12
N ALA A 57 8.45 -2.60 6.58
CA ALA A 57 8.04 -2.65 7.98
C ALA A 57 9.32 -2.76 8.79
N GLY A 58 9.67 -1.70 9.51
CA GLY A 58 11.05 -1.37 9.82
C GLY A 58 11.93 -2.57 10.15
N GLU A 59 13.04 -2.70 9.41
CA GLU A 59 14.28 -3.12 10.07
C GLU A 59 14.71 -1.97 10.98
N GLY A 60 13.98 -1.81 12.09
CA GLY A 60 14.54 -1.19 13.27
C GLY A 60 15.13 -2.31 14.11
N ASP A 61 16.38 -2.70 13.83
CA ASP A 61 17.45 -2.89 14.82
C ASP A 61 18.73 -3.37 14.12
N GLY A 62 19.85 -2.67 14.37
CA GLY A 62 21.19 -2.96 13.86
C GLY A 62 22.13 -1.78 14.00
#